data_AF-A0A8H6G5R4-F1
#
_entry.id   AF-A0A8H6G5R4-F1
#
_cell.length_a   1.000
_cell.length_b   1.000
_cell.length_c   1.000
_cell.angle_alpha   90.00
_cell.angle_beta   90.00
_cell.angle_gamma   90.00
#
_symmetry.space_group_name_H-M   'P 1'
#
loop_
_entity.id
_entity.type
_entity.pdbx_description
1 polymer ?
#
loop_
_entity_poly.entity_id
_entity_poly.type
_entity_poly.pdbx_seq_one_letter_code
_entity_poly.pdbx_strand_id
1 'polypeptide(L)'
;MASVSSSRDLWDPYRVLDVDPSSPYSTCVGFAVSTGSRCKWRFNTEQFDTFQRATAVERLKAMSEMHPSQVTLAALYSLARNTLCRDFHQWQADAKSTEWEAKIEDYLLHEHNRGLAVVRPVTQPRYRLDDATQLQYGIAQDKHASEQEMKQLVGQMDVVKQDLAKRDRTIEQLGEQMDAVKYDLAKRDRHVEYLAKQVNVVNQELAEREDKVPSLEQPQKVKRGFWRALGRKFSRIMRK
;
A
#
# COMPACT_ATOMS: atom_id res chain seq x y z
N MET A 1 45.04 -32.41 -17.29
CA MET A 1 43.79 -31.79 -16.81
C MET A 1 44.16 -30.55 -16.03
N ALA A 2 44.29 -29.41 -16.72
CA ALA A 2 44.61 -28.13 -16.09
C ALA A 2 43.29 -27.48 -15.67
N SER A 3 43.13 -27.24 -14.37
CA SER A 3 42.01 -26.47 -13.81
C SER A 3 42.14 -25.03 -14.32
N VAL A 4 41.22 -24.64 -15.21
CA VAL A 4 41.06 -23.25 -15.63
C VAL A 4 40.51 -22.47 -14.45
N SER A 5 41.42 -21.94 -13.63
CA SER A 5 41.11 -20.83 -12.71
C SER A 5 41.49 -19.56 -13.46
N SER A 6 40.52 -18.85 -14.05
CA SER A 6 40.74 -17.46 -14.43
C SER A 6 39.43 -16.70 -14.68
N SER A 7 39.22 -15.70 -13.82
CA SER A 7 38.40 -14.50 -14.01
C SER A 7 36.87 -14.66 -14.07
N ARG A 8 36.28 -15.17 -12.98
CA ARG A 8 35.12 -14.47 -12.42
C ARG A 8 35.70 -13.23 -11.74
N ASP A 9 35.94 -12.16 -12.47
CA ASP A 9 36.14 -10.86 -11.82
C ASP A 9 34.74 -10.46 -11.34
N LEU A 10 34.53 -10.81 -10.07
CA LEU A 10 33.25 -11.10 -9.45
C LEU A 10 32.35 -9.87 -9.47
N TRP A 11 31.28 -9.94 -10.25
CA TRP A 11 30.07 -9.18 -9.96
C TRP A 11 29.76 -9.30 -8.46
N ASP A 12 29.88 -8.19 -7.75
CA ASP A 12 29.63 -8.09 -6.32
C ASP A 12 28.57 -7.01 -6.10
N PRO A 13 27.28 -7.39 -5.98
CA PRO A 13 26.20 -6.43 -5.81
C PRO A 13 26.35 -5.61 -4.52
N TYR A 14 27.03 -6.12 -3.49
CA TYR A 14 27.25 -5.38 -2.24
C TYR A 14 28.12 -4.15 -2.49
N ARG A 15 29.19 -4.34 -3.26
CA ARG A 15 30.14 -3.29 -3.62
C ARG A 15 29.60 -2.34 -4.68
N VAL A 16 28.98 -2.86 -5.74
CA VAL A 16 28.47 -2.02 -6.84
C VAL A 16 27.32 -1.15 -6.37
N LEU A 17 26.44 -1.68 -5.51
CA LEU A 17 25.27 -0.95 -5.03
C LEU A 17 25.53 -0.15 -3.75
N ASP A 18 26.74 -0.25 -3.16
CA ASP A 18 27.11 0.38 -1.90
C ASP A 18 26.15 0.03 -0.75
N VAL A 19 25.87 -1.26 -0.59
CA VAL A 19 24.92 -1.76 0.40
C VAL A 19 25.37 -3.09 0.99
N ASP A 20 25.46 -3.14 2.32
CA ASP A 20 25.84 -4.35 3.04
C ASP A 20 24.91 -4.53 4.25
N PRO A 21 23.70 -5.08 4.08
CA PRO A 21 22.77 -5.26 5.20
C PRO A 21 23.26 -6.27 6.24
N SER A 22 24.32 -7.04 5.96
CA SER A 22 24.93 -7.98 6.90
C SER A 22 25.84 -7.25 7.90
N SER A 23 26.46 -6.14 7.50
CA SER A 23 27.34 -5.36 8.38
C SER A 23 26.59 -4.72 9.57
N PRO A 24 27.17 -4.76 10.78
CA PRO A 24 26.61 -4.05 11.94
C PRO A 24 26.66 -2.52 11.81
N TYR A 25 27.44 -2.01 10.86
CA TYR A 25 27.56 -0.58 10.55
C TYR A 25 26.67 -0.15 9.40
N SER A 26 25.87 -1.08 8.87
CA SER A 26 25.05 -0.81 7.73
C SER A 26 23.93 0.15 8.07
N THR A 27 23.74 1.12 7.18
CA THR A 27 22.80 2.22 7.35
C THR A 27 21.90 2.36 6.14
N CYS A 28 20.74 2.94 6.39
CA CYS A 28 19.76 3.34 5.38
C CYS A 28 20.47 3.95 4.15
N VAL A 29 20.14 3.46 2.95
CA VAL A 29 20.72 3.95 1.68
C VAL A 29 20.15 5.30 1.25
N GLY A 30 19.14 5.80 1.97
CA GLY A 30 18.44 7.04 1.69
C GLY A 30 19.28 8.28 1.95
N PHE A 31 18.96 9.36 1.25
CA PHE A 31 19.60 10.65 1.40
C PHE A 31 18.81 11.52 2.39
N ALA A 32 19.48 11.94 3.46
CA ALA A 32 18.91 12.85 4.45
C ALA A 32 19.23 14.29 4.07
N VAL A 33 18.21 15.03 3.60
CA VAL A 33 18.36 16.43 3.17
C VAL A 33 18.88 17.33 4.29
N SER A 34 18.48 17.06 5.54
CA SER A 34 18.90 17.83 6.72
C SER A 34 20.39 17.77 6.99
N THR A 35 21.08 16.69 6.59
CA THR A 35 22.52 16.51 6.80
C THR A 35 23.33 16.53 5.51
N GLY A 36 22.68 16.64 4.35
CA GLY A 36 23.32 16.58 3.04
C GLY A 36 24.09 15.28 2.79
N SER A 37 23.70 14.19 3.46
CA SER A 37 24.46 12.93 3.46
C SER A 37 23.55 11.71 3.44
N ARG A 38 24.14 10.52 3.24
CA ARG A 38 23.47 9.25 3.49
C ARG A 38 22.92 9.22 4.93
N CYS A 39 21.72 8.70 5.07
CA CYS A 39 21.04 8.53 6.34
C CYS A 39 21.87 7.63 7.25
N LYS A 40 22.13 8.08 8.49
CA LYS A 40 22.94 7.32 9.47
C LYS A 40 22.14 6.32 10.31
N TRP A 41 20.85 6.13 9.99
CA TRP A 41 20.00 5.18 10.69
C TRP A 41 20.47 3.76 10.41
N ARG A 42 20.85 3.02 11.45
CA ARG A 42 21.41 1.66 11.34
C ARG A 42 20.33 0.60 11.22
N PHE A 43 20.61 -0.48 10.49
CA PHE A 43 19.74 -1.65 10.39
C PHE A 43 19.71 -2.53 11.65
N ASN A 44 20.53 -2.24 12.66
CA ASN A 44 20.71 -3.07 13.87
C ASN A 44 20.13 -2.42 15.14
N THR A 45 19.23 -1.45 15.01
CA THR A 45 18.41 -0.97 16.14
C THR A 45 17.14 -1.81 16.23
N GLU A 46 16.62 -2.08 17.42
CA GLU A 46 15.33 -2.78 17.63
C GLU A 46 14.16 -2.19 16.82
N GLN A 47 14.30 -0.94 16.38
CA GLN A 47 13.34 -0.20 15.55
C GLN A 47 13.39 -0.58 14.06
N PHE A 48 14.44 -1.25 13.59
CA PHE A 48 14.54 -1.70 12.21
C PHE A 48 14.09 -3.16 12.11
N ASP A 49 13.09 -3.41 11.27
CA ASP A 49 12.44 -4.71 11.15
C ASP A 49 13.44 -5.79 10.70
N THR A 50 13.71 -6.76 11.57
CA THR A 50 14.56 -7.94 11.31
C THR A 50 14.20 -8.62 9.99
N PHE A 51 12.92 -8.57 9.60
CA PHE A 51 12.42 -9.11 8.35
C PHE A 51 12.94 -8.36 7.12
N GLN A 52 12.96 -7.02 7.14
CA GLN A 52 13.46 -6.21 6.02
C GLN A 52 14.94 -6.46 5.77
N ARG A 53 15.74 -6.52 6.85
CA ARG A 53 17.16 -6.83 6.77
C ARG A 53 17.42 -8.21 6.16
N ALA A 54 16.75 -9.26 6.66
CA ALA A 54 16.88 -10.61 6.12
C ALA A 54 16.49 -10.65 4.63
N THR A 55 15.42 -9.97 4.26
CA THR A 55 14.98 -9.88 2.86
C THR A 55 16.01 -9.16 1.98
N ALA A 56 16.65 -8.09 2.47
CA ALA A 56 17.71 -7.40 1.74
C ALA A 56 18.94 -8.30 1.51
N VAL A 57 19.35 -9.06 2.53
CA VAL A 57 20.46 -10.02 2.44
C VAL A 57 20.17 -11.09 1.40
N GLU A 58 19.00 -11.73 1.45
CA GLU A 58 18.62 -12.77 0.50
C GLU A 58 18.55 -12.23 -0.94
N ARG A 59 18.10 -10.99 -1.13
CA ARG A 59 18.08 -10.35 -2.46
C ARG A 59 19.46 -10.10 -3.02
N LEU A 60 20.37 -9.56 -2.22
CA LEU A 60 21.76 -9.34 -2.65
C LEU A 60 22.47 -10.66 -2.96
N LYS A 61 22.21 -11.70 -2.15
CA LYS A 61 22.70 -13.04 -2.41
C LYS A 61 22.17 -13.59 -3.74
N ALA A 62 20.87 -13.52 -3.99
CA ALA A 62 20.29 -13.93 -5.27
C ALA A 62 20.88 -13.14 -6.45
N MET A 63 21.08 -11.82 -6.30
CA MET A 63 21.73 -10.99 -7.31
C MET A 63 23.17 -11.43 -7.58
N SER A 64 23.93 -11.83 -6.56
CA SER A 64 25.33 -12.29 -6.71
C SER A 64 25.46 -13.58 -7.51
N GLU A 65 24.38 -14.36 -7.63
CA GLU A 65 24.32 -15.60 -8.40
C GLU A 65 23.91 -15.36 -9.86
N MET A 66 23.46 -14.16 -10.20
CA MET A 66 23.01 -13.77 -11.54
C MET A 66 24.07 -12.92 -12.26
N HIS A 67 24.01 -12.91 -13.60
CA HIS A 67 24.78 -11.93 -14.37
C HIS A 67 24.19 -10.52 -14.15
N PRO A 68 24.99 -9.44 -14.03
CA PRO A 68 24.49 -8.10 -13.76
C PRO A 68 23.40 -7.63 -14.74
N SER A 69 23.48 -8.02 -16.02
CA SER A 69 22.46 -7.69 -17.04
C SER A 69 21.10 -8.38 -16.83
N GLN A 70 21.00 -9.34 -15.91
CA GLN A 70 19.76 -10.05 -15.57
C GLN A 70 19.07 -9.44 -14.33
N VAL A 71 19.73 -8.49 -13.65
CA VAL A 71 19.16 -7.81 -12.48
C VAL A 71 18.09 -6.82 -12.96
N THR A 72 16.84 -7.10 -12.62
CA THR A 72 15.71 -6.27 -13.07
C THR A 72 15.49 -5.05 -12.17
N LEU A 73 14.91 -3.99 -12.74
CA LEU A 73 14.51 -2.80 -11.99
C LEU A 73 13.56 -3.13 -10.82
N ALA A 74 12.67 -4.11 -10.99
CA ALA A 74 11.78 -4.57 -9.91
C ALA A 74 12.56 -5.19 -8.73
N ALA A 75 13.64 -5.93 -9.02
CA ALA A 75 14.50 -6.48 -7.98
C ALA A 75 15.26 -5.38 -7.23
N LEU A 76 15.77 -4.37 -7.94
CA LEU A 76 16.44 -3.20 -7.37
C LEU A 76 15.48 -2.35 -6.53
N TYR A 77 14.27 -2.09 -7.02
CA TYR A 77 13.24 -1.36 -6.28
C TYR A 77 12.89 -2.05 -4.96
N SER A 78 12.71 -3.38 -5.01
CA SER A 78 12.43 -4.13 -3.80
C SER A 78 13.62 -4.14 -2.82
N LEU A 79 14.86 -4.24 -3.33
CA LEU A 79 16.06 -4.07 -2.49
C LEU A 79 16.10 -2.68 -1.85
N ALA A 80 15.75 -1.63 -2.60
CA ALA A 80 15.74 -0.26 -2.10
C ALA A 80 14.74 -0.11 -0.95
N ARG A 81 13.52 -0.63 -1.11
CA ARG A 81 12.52 -0.62 -0.02
C ARG A 81 12.98 -1.33 1.25
N ASN A 82 13.74 -2.41 1.12
CA ASN A 82 14.25 -3.18 2.26
C ASN A 82 15.53 -2.58 2.89
N THR A 83 16.10 -1.56 2.25
CA THR A 83 17.34 -0.88 2.70
C THR A 83 17.12 0.60 3.00
N LEU A 84 15.89 1.10 2.88
CA LEU A 84 15.45 2.44 3.26
C LEU A 84 14.68 2.40 4.58
N CYS A 85 14.90 3.38 5.46
CA CYS A 85 14.11 3.44 6.70
C CYS A 85 12.64 3.72 6.39
N ARG A 86 11.77 2.94 7.05
CA ARG A 86 10.33 2.87 6.76
C ARG A 86 9.63 4.21 6.90
N ASP A 87 10.01 5.00 7.89
CA ASP A 87 9.25 6.20 8.28
C ASP A 87 9.66 7.44 7.49
N PHE A 88 10.89 7.49 6.96
CA PHE A 88 11.44 8.74 6.41
C PHE A 88 11.86 8.68 4.94
N HIS A 89 12.33 7.52 4.45
CA HIS A 89 12.98 7.46 3.13
C HIS A 89 12.38 6.46 2.16
N GLN A 90 11.24 5.81 2.46
CA GLN A 90 10.60 4.85 1.53
C GLN A 90 10.23 5.47 0.18
N TRP A 91 9.89 6.76 0.14
CA TRP A 91 9.60 7.49 -1.10
C TRP A 91 10.83 7.66 -2.02
N GLN A 92 12.04 7.37 -1.54
CA GLN A 92 13.27 7.42 -2.34
C GLN A 92 13.56 6.10 -3.07
N ALA A 93 12.71 5.08 -2.93
CA ALA A 93 12.95 3.75 -3.49
C ALA A 93 13.10 3.78 -5.02
N ASP A 94 12.24 4.51 -5.73
CA ASP A 94 12.30 4.64 -7.19
C ASP A 94 13.63 5.27 -7.62
N ALA A 95 13.95 6.44 -7.06
CA ALA A 95 15.19 7.16 -7.36
C ALA A 95 16.44 6.30 -7.06
N LYS A 96 16.44 5.53 -5.97
CA LYS A 96 17.54 4.63 -5.62
C LYS A 96 17.67 3.46 -6.56
N SER A 97 16.55 2.87 -7.00
CA SER A 97 16.59 1.79 -7.98
C SER A 97 17.14 2.25 -9.33
N THR A 98 16.79 3.46 -9.79
CA THR A 98 17.35 4.05 -11.01
C THR A 98 18.84 4.38 -10.87
N GLU A 99 19.28 4.92 -9.72
CA GLU A 99 20.70 5.13 -9.45
C GLU A 99 21.49 3.81 -9.52
N TRP A 100 20.94 2.74 -8.95
CA TRP A 100 21.58 1.42 -8.96
C TRP A 100 21.61 0.76 -10.33
N GLU A 101 20.56 0.94 -11.14
CA GLU A 101 20.55 0.51 -12.54
C GLU A 101 21.70 1.18 -13.30
N ALA A 102 21.86 2.50 -13.18
CA ALA A 102 22.98 3.22 -13.79
C ALA A 102 24.36 2.72 -13.31
N LYS A 103 24.51 2.39 -12.01
CA LYS A 103 25.77 1.80 -11.51
C LYS A 103 26.07 0.43 -12.10
N ILE A 104 25.03 -0.37 -12.37
CA ILE A 104 25.18 -1.68 -13.02
C ILE A 104 25.58 -1.48 -14.48
N GLU A 105 24.99 -0.51 -15.19
CA GLU A 105 25.39 -0.16 -16.55
C GLU A 105 26.84 0.31 -16.63
N ASP A 106 27.25 1.21 -15.73
CA ASP A 106 28.64 1.66 -15.62
C ASP A 106 29.60 0.49 -15.34
N TYR A 107 29.23 -0.42 -14.45
CA TYR A 107 29.99 -1.63 -14.17
C TYR A 107 30.16 -2.49 -15.43
N LEU A 108 29.07 -2.75 -16.15
CA LEU A 108 29.09 -3.53 -17.40
C LEU A 108 29.96 -2.88 -18.47
N LEU A 109 29.90 -1.55 -18.60
CA LEU A 109 30.74 -0.79 -19.53
C LEU A 109 32.23 -0.89 -19.14
N HIS A 110 32.55 -0.79 -17.85
CA HIS A 110 33.91 -0.93 -17.35
C HIS A 110 34.47 -2.33 -17.59
N GLU A 111 33.68 -3.38 -17.34
CA GLU A 111 34.07 -4.77 -17.62
C GLU A 111 34.29 -5.01 -19.12
N HIS A 112 33.41 -4.47 -19.97
CA HIS A 112 33.60 -4.53 -21.43
C HIS A 112 34.91 -3.87 -21.88
N ASN A 113 35.20 -2.66 -21.38
CA ASN A 113 36.44 -1.93 -21.70
C ASN A 113 37.69 -2.63 -21.15
N ARG A 114 37.57 -3.29 -20.00
CA ARG A 114 38.67 -4.07 -19.40
C ARG A 114 39.00 -5.32 -20.23
N GLY A 115 37.98 -5.96 -20.82
CA GLY A 115 38.17 -7.03 -21.80
C GLY A 115 38.88 -6.57 -23.08
N LEU A 116 38.65 -5.33 -23.52
CA LEU A 116 39.33 -4.73 -24.68
C LEU A 116 40.78 -4.31 -24.39
N ALA A 117 41.10 -3.92 -23.15
CA ALA A 117 42.43 -3.43 -22.76
C ALA A 117 43.51 -4.52 -22.60
N VAL A 118 43.13 -5.82 -22.54
CA VAL A 118 44.08 -6.95 -22.42
C VAL A 118 44.65 -7.39 -23.79
N VAL A 119 44.15 -6.84 -24.90
CA VAL A 119 44.66 -7.16 -26.24
C VAL A 119 45.82 -6.22 -26.62
N ARG A 120 47.05 -6.62 -26.30
CA ARG A 120 48.27 -6.08 -26.96
C ARG A 120 48.33 -6.54 -28.43
N PRO A 121 48.97 -5.78 -29.34
CA PRO A 121 48.75 -5.91 -30.78
C PRO A 121 49.39 -7.19 -31.32
N VAL A 122 48.55 -8.13 -31.74
CA VAL A 122 48.95 -9.26 -32.58
C VAL A 122 48.37 -9.00 -33.96
N THR A 123 49.28 -8.74 -34.91
CA THR A 123 49.19 -8.87 -36.37
C THR A 123 47.81 -8.76 -37.01
N GLN A 124 47.68 -7.78 -37.90
CA GLN A 124 46.63 -7.62 -38.92
C GLN A 124 45.88 -8.93 -39.26
N PRO A 125 44.57 -9.02 -38.97
CA PRO A 125 43.74 -10.05 -39.55
C PRO A 125 43.39 -9.66 -40.99
N ARG A 126 43.68 -10.56 -41.93
CA ARG A 126 42.93 -10.66 -43.17
C ARG A 126 41.46 -10.84 -42.78
N TYR A 127 40.65 -9.79 -42.93
CA TYR A 127 39.19 -9.90 -42.81
C TYR A 127 38.68 -10.86 -43.87
N ARG A 128 38.12 -12.00 -43.45
CA ARG A 128 37.13 -12.74 -44.25
C ARG A 128 35.82 -11.96 -44.15
N LEU A 129 35.21 -11.69 -45.30
CA LEU A 129 33.90 -11.03 -45.43
C LEU A 129 32.77 -11.79 -44.71
N ASP A 130 33.03 -13.03 -44.33
CA ASP A 130 32.08 -13.99 -43.74
C ASP A 130 31.71 -13.61 -42.29
N ASP A 131 32.66 -13.11 -41.49
CA ASP A 131 32.44 -12.78 -40.06
C ASP A 131 31.64 -11.48 -39.87
N ALA A 132 31.85 -10.49 -40.74
CA ALA A 132 31.10 -9.23 -40.72
C ALA A 132 29.62 -9.47 -41.06
N THR A 133 29.36 -10.39 -41.99
CA THR A 133 28.01 -10.80 -42.37
C THR A 133 27.32 -11.52 -41.20
N GLN A 134 28.02 -12.42 -40.51
CA GLN A 134 27.49 -13.15 -39.37
C GLN A 134 27.18 -12.25 -38.16
N LEU A 135 28.03 -11.25 -37.87
CA LEU A 135 27.77 -10.24 -36.85
C LEU A 135 26.55 -9.38 -37.19
N GLN A 136 26.40 -9.00 -38.46
CA GLN A 136 25.27 -8.19 -38.94
C GLN A 136 23.94 -8.95 -38.85
N TYR A 137 23.94 -10.26 -39.10
CA TYR A 137 22.77 -11.13 -38.87
C TYR A 137 22.41 -11.25 -37.39
N GLY A 138 23.40 -11.37 -36.49
CA GLY A 138 23.15 -11.39 -35.04
C GLY A 138 22.51 -10.10 -34.53
N ILE A 139 23.06 -8.94 -34.92
CA ILE A 139 22.50 -7.62 -34.57
C ILE A 139 21.05 -7.47 -35.09
N ALA A 140 20.77 -7.97 -36.30
CA ALA A 140 19.42 -7.92 -36.87
C ALA A 140 18.44 -8.81 -36.08
N GLN A 141 18.88 -9.97 -35.59
CA GLN A 141 18.07 -10.86 -34.76
C GLN A 141 17.79 -10.25 -33.39
N ASP A 142 18.81 -9.71 -32.73
CA ASP A 142 18.67 -9.07 -31.41
C ASP A 142 17.75 -7.84 -31.49
N LYS A 143 17.89 -7.05 -32.56
CA LYS A 143 16.99 -5.92 -32.82
C LYS A 143 15.54 -6.38 -33.01
N HIS A 144 15.32 -7.43 -33.80
CA HIS A 144 13.98 -7.96 -34.01
C HIS A 144 13.37 -8.53 -32.71
N ALA A 145 14.16 -9.23 -31.89
CA ALA A 145 13.73 -9.72 -30.59
C ALA A 145 13.33 -8.56 -29.66
N SER A 146 14.16 -7.52 -29.56
CA SER A 146 13.86 -6.33 -28.77
C SER A 146 12.61 -5.59 -29.27
N GLU A 147 12.41 -5.49 -30.59
CA GLU A 147 11.18 -4.91 -31.18
C GLU A 147 9.93 -5.72 -30.83
N GLN A 148 10.03 -7.05 -30.75
CA GLN A 148 8.93 -7.91 -30.33
C GLN A 148 8.61 -7.73 -28.84
N GLU A 149 9.62 -7.66 -27.99
CA GLU A 149 9.45 -7.40 -26.55
C GLU A 149 8.82 -6.03 -26.31
N MET A 150 9.28 -4.98 -27.01
CA MET A 150 8.66 -3.64 -26.93
C MET A 150 7.19 -3.67 -27.35
N LYS A 151 6.84 -4.38 -28.43
CA LYS A 151 5.43 -4.52 -28.84
C LYS A 151 4.60 -5.23 -27.77
N GLN A 152 5.16 -6.24 -27.11
CA GLN A 152 4.48 -6.96 -26.03
C GLN A 152 4.27 -6.06 -24.81
N LEU A 153 5.29 -5.28 -24.40
CA LEU A 153 5.19 -4.33 -23.29
C LEU A 153 4.19 -3.21 -23.59
N VAL A 154 4.15 -2.69 -24.82
CA VAL A 154 3.15 -1.71 -25.24
C VAL A 154 1.74 -2.31 -25.15
N GLY A 155 1.55 -3.54 -25.62
CA GLY A 155 0.27 -4.24 -25.49
C GLY A 155 -0.15 -4.44 -24.02
N GLN A 156 0.78 -4.83 -23.14
CA GLN A 156 0.50 -4.95 -21.70
C GLN A 156 0.15 -3.60 -21.08
N MET A 157 0.85 -2.53 -21.46
CA MET A 157 0.57 -1.18 -20.98
C MET A 157 -0.84 -0.72 -21.38
N ASP A 158 -1.29 -1.04 -22.60
CA ASP A 158 -2.64 -0.69 -23.06
C ASP A 158 -3.72 -1.44 -22.27
N VAL A 159 -3.50 -2.71 -21.93
CA VAL A 159 -4.40 -3.47 -21.03
C VAL A 159 -4.47 -2.82 -19.65
N VAL A 160 -3.33 -2.46 -19.07
CA VAL A 160 -3.28 -1.78 -17.75
C VAL A 160 -4.00 -0.45 -17.79
N LYS A 161 -3.83 0.35 -18.85
CA LYS A 161 -4.55 1.63 -19.03
C LYS A 161 -6.07 1.43 -19.10
N GLN A 162 -6.53 0.42 -19.83
CA GLN A 162 -7.96 0.12 -19.91
C GLN A 162 -8.52 -0.32 -18.56
N ASP A 163 -7.79 -1.12 -17.80
CA ASP A 163 -8.23 -1.58 -16.48
C ASP A 163 -8.21 -0.47 -15.43
N LEU A 164 -7.24 0.46 -15.49
CA LEU A 164 -7.25 1.68 -14.69
C LEU A 164 -8.49 2.53 -15.01
N ALA A 165 -8.79 2.76 -16.29
CA ALA A 165 -9.97 3.53 -16.68
C ALA A 165 -11.29 2.89 -16.22
N LYS A 166 -11.38 1.55 -16.17
CA LYS A 166 -12.53 0.85 -15.59
C LYS A 166 -12.63 1.06 -14.09
N ARG A 167 -11.49 0.97 -13.38
CA ARG A 167 -11.43 1.20 -11.92
C ARG A 167 -11.81 2.63 -11.56
N ASP A 168 -11.35 3.63 -12.30
CA ASP A 168 -11.69 5.03 -12.08
C ASP A 168 -13.21 5.25 -12.15
N ARG A 169 -13.88 4.68 -13.16
CA ARG A 169 -15.35 4.72 -13.25
C ARG A 169 -16.04 4.03 -12.08
N THR A 170 -15.50 2.91 -11.60
CA THR A 170 -16.05 2.22 -10.42
C THR A 170 -15.88 3.07 -9.17
N ILE A 171 -14.75 3.76 -9.01
CA ILE A 171 -14.50 4.67 -7.89
C ILE A 171 -15.49 5.84 -7.92
N GLU A 172 -15.71 6.44 -9.09
CA GLU A 172 -16.72 7.50 -9.27
C GLU A 172 -18.12 7.02 -8.88
N GLN A 173 -18.56 5.87 -9.38
CA GLN A 173 -19.86 5.28 -9.05
C GLN A 173 -20.03 4.99 -7.55
N LEU A 174 -18.99 4.47 -6.90
CA LEU A 174 -19.01 4.23 -5.46
C LEU A 174 -19.03 5.55 -4.66
N GLY A 175 -18.36 6.59 -5.16
CA GLY A 175 -18.41 7.94 -4.62
C GLY A 175 -19.84 8.50 -4.62
N GLU A 176 -20.52 8.42 -5.76
CA GLU A 176 -21.92 8.86 -5.90
C GLU A 176 -22.87 8.09 -4.97
N GLN A 177 -22.71 6.77 -4.86
CA GLN A 177 -23.50 5.95 -3.94
C GLN A 177 -23.27 6.32 -2.48
N MET A 178 -22.01 6.56 -2.09
CA MET A 178 -21.66 6.97 -0.74
C MET A 178 -22.30 8.32 -0.38
N ASP A 179 -22.30 9.28 -1.30
CA ASP A 179 -22.89 10.59 -1.06
C ASP A 179 -24.42 10.54 -0.97
N ALA A 180 -25.08 9.69 -1.77
CA ALA A 180 -26.51 9.40 -1.64
C ALA A 180 -26.85 8.81 -0.26
N VAL A 181 -26.06 7.84 0.23
CA VAL A 181 -26.25 7.23 1.55
C VAL A 181 -26.04 8.26 2.67
N LYS A 182 -25.02 9.12 2.57
CA LYS A 182 -24.80 10.21 3.54
C LYS A 182 -25.99 11.16 3.59
N TYR A 183 -26.54 11.52 2.43
CA TYR A 183 -27.71 12.38 2.35
C TYR A 183 -28.93 11.74 3.04
N ASP A 184 -29.18 10.45 2.77
CA ASP A 184 -30.28 9.71 3.40
C ASP A 184 -30.09 9.54 4.90
N LEU A 185 -28.86 9.30 5.37
CA LEU A 185 -28.54 9.27 6.80
C LEU A 185 -28.86 10.60 7.47
N ALA A 186 -28.39 11.72 6.91
CA ALA A 186 -28.68 13.05 7.45
C ALA A 186 -30.20 13.35 7.49
N LYS A 187 -30.96 12.88 6.50
CA LYS A 187 -32.42 12.99 6.49
C LYS A 187 -33.06 12.16 7.61
N ARG A 188 -32.58 10.93 7.84
CA ARG A 188 -33.05 10.06 8.92
C ARG A 188 -32.72 10.63 10.29
N ASP A 189 -31.53 11.18 10.48
CA ASP A 189 -31.11 11.79 11.76
C ASP A 189 -32.03 12.96 12.14
N ARG A 190 -32.37 13.84 11.19
CA ARG A 190 -33.35 14.91 11.41
C ARG A 190 -34.73 14.37 11.77
N HIS A 191 -35.15 13.26 11.15
CA HIS A 191 -36.44 12.64 11.44
C HIS A 191 -36.46 12.01 12.83
N VAL A 192 -35.37 11.34 13.24
CA VAL A 192 -35.21 10.80 14.60
C VAL A 192 -35.26 11.93 15.63
N GLU A 193 -34.59 13.06 15.39
CA GLU A 193 -34.63 14.21 16.29
C GLU A 193 -36.06 14.80 16.40
N TYR A 194 -36.80 14.86 15.29
CA TYR A 194 -38.20 15.27 15.29
C TYR A 194 -39.08 14.32 16.11
N LEU A 195 -38.94 13.00 15.91
CA LEU A 195 -39.70 12.00 16.68
C LEU A 195 -39.35 12.04 18.17
N ALA A 196 -38.08 12.26 18.52
CA ALA A 196 -37.66 12.40 19.92
C ALA A 196 -38.37 13.59 20.60
N LYS A 197 -38.51 14.73 19.89
CA LYS A 197 -39.27 15.88 20.39
C LYS A 197 -40.75 15.54 20.60
N GLN A 198 -41.37 14.83 19.66
CA GLN A 198 -42.77 14.39 19.78
C GLN A 198 -42.98 13.44 20.97
N VAL A 199 -42.08 12.48 21.17
CA VAL A 199 -42.13 11.56 22.32
C VAL A 199 -42.03 12.33 23.64
N ASN A 200 -41.16 13.34 23.73
CA ASN A 200 -41.06 14.17 24.93
C ASN A 200 -42.36 14.94 25.23
N VAL A 201 -43.03 15.48 24.22
CA VAL A 201 -44.32 16.15 24.38
C VAL A 201 -45.38 15.18 24.90
N VAL A 202 -45.51 14.00 24.27
CA VAL A 202 -46.48 12.98 24.70
C VAL A 202 -46.20 12.50 26.13
N ASN A 203 -44.93 12.32 26.51
CA ASN A 203 -44.57 11.94 27.87
C ASN A 203 -44.94 13.02 28.90
N GLN A 204 -44.77 14.31 28.56
CA GLN A 204 -45.22 15.42 29.42
C GLN A 204 -46.74 15.43 29.57
N GLU A 205 -47.48 15.31 28.47
CA GLU A 205 -48.96 15.22 28.52
C GLU A 205 -49.45 14.02 29.33
N LEU A 206 -48.76 12.88 29.22
CA LEU A 206 -49.08 11.68 29.98
C LEU A 206 -48.86 11.92 31.48
N ALA A 207 -47.72 12.49 31.87
CA ALA A 207 -47.42 12.83 33.26
C ALA A 207 -48.47 13.79 33.85
N GLU A 208 -48.86 14.83 33.12
CA GLU A 208 -49.93 15.74 33.55
C GLU A 208 -51.29 15.04 33.72
N ARG A 209 -51.60 14.05 32.87
CA ARG A 209 -52.83 13.27 32.99
C ARG A 209 -52.77 12.35 34.20
N GLU A 210 -51.65 11.67 34.42
CA GLU A 210 -51.43 10.81 35.59
C GLU A 210 -51.58 11.58 36.90
N ASP A 211 -51.06 12.81 36.98
CA ASP A 211 -51.24 13.69 38.16
C ASP A 211 -52.71 14.12 38.38
N LYS A 212 -53.51 14.22 37.31
CA LYS A 212 -54.94 14.57 37.41
C LYS A 212 -55.82 13.38 37.82
N VAL A 213 -55.40 12.14 37.60
CA VAL A 213 -56.20 10.93 37.92
C VAL A 213 -56.60 10.85 39.41
N PRO A 214 -55.71 11.05 40.40
CA PRO A 214 -56.07 11.04 41.82
C PRO A 214 -57.16 12.06 42.19
N SER A 215 -57.14 13.23 41.54
CA SER A 215 -58.11 14.32 41.79
C SER A 215 -59.53 13.96 41.33
N LEU A 216 -59.65 13.10 40.31
CA LEU A 216 -60.92 12.62 39.76
C LEU A 216 -61.46 11.39 40.50
N GLU A 217 -60.59 10.58 41.11
CA GLU A 217 -61.01 9.43 41.92
C GLU A 217 -61.68 9.82 43.25
N GLN A 218 -61.22 10.89 43.90
CA GLN A 218 -61.78 11.35 45.18
C GLN A 218 -63.29 11.67 45.11
N PRO A 219 -63.79 12.51 44.18
CA PRO A 219 -65.23 12.81 44.11
C PRO A 219 -66.08 11.59 43.74
N GLN A 220 -65.54 10.60 43.02
CA GLN A 220 -66.25 9.34 42.76
C GLN A 220 -66.36 8.46 44.01
N LYS A 221 -65.29 8.33 44.81
CA LYS A 221 -65.31 7.59 46.08
C LYS A 221 -66.31 8.21 47.06
N VAL A 222 -66.36 9.54 47.13
CA VAL A 222 -67.34 10.28 47.96
C VAL A 222 -68.78 10.02 47.49
N LYS A 223 -69.07 10.14 46.19
CA LYS A 223 -70.41 9.83 45.65
C LYS A 223 -70.83 8.38 45.91
N ARG A 224 -69.94 7.40 45.67
CA ARG A 224 -70.24 5.98 45.96
C ARG A 224 -70.48 5.73 47.46
N GLY A 225 -69.71 6.38 48.33
CA GLY A 225 -69.87 6.31 49.78
C GLY A 225 -71.23 6.88 50.24
N PHE A 226 -71.63 8.02 49.68
CA PHE A 226 -72.92 8.66 49.93
C PHE A 226 -74.09 7.76 49.54
N TRP A 227 -74.11 7.19 48.32
CA TRP A 227 -75.17 6.28 47.88
C TRP A 227 -75.23 4.99 48.70
N ARG A 228 -74.07 4.42 49.11
CA ARG A 228 -74.02 3.26 50.03
C ARG A 228 -74.56 3.59 51.42
N ALA A 229 -74.33 4.79 51.93
CA ALA A 229 -74.85 5.23 53.22
C ALA A 229 -76.37 5.46 53.15
N LEU A 230 -76.85 6.10 52.08
CA LEU A 230 -78.27 6.33 51.84
C LEU A 230 -79.04 5.01 51.71
N GLY A 231 -78.54 4.07 50.90
CA GLY A 231 -79.15 2.74 50.72
C GLY A 231 -79.25 1.94 52.02
N ARG A 232 -78.24 2.04 52.91
CA ARG A 232 -78.30 1.41 54.25
C ARG A 232 -79.34 2.06 55.16
N LYS A 233 -79.53 3.37 55.06
CA LYS A 233 -80.56 4.12 55.81
C LYS A 233 -81.97 3.74 55.35
N PHE A 234 -82.20 3.69 54.04
CA PHE A 234 -83.47 3.24 53.45
C PHE A 234 -83.79 1.78 53.77
N SER A 235 -82.80 0.88 53.70
CA SER A 235 -82.98 -0.54 54.01
C SER A 235 -83.29 -0.80 55.50
N ARG A 236 -82.89 0.10 56.41
CA ARG A 236 -83.28 0.08 57.83
C ARG A 236 -84.70 0.57 58.07
N ILE A 237 -85.17 1.54 57.29
CA ILE A 237 -86.52 2.11 57.42
C ILE A 237 -87.57 1.13 56.89
N MET A 238 -87.28 0.40 55.82
CA MET A 238 -88.18 -0.58 55.20
C MET A 238 -88.29 -1.94 55.94
N ARG A 239 -87.57 -2.14 57.06
CA ARG A 239 -87.62 -3.38 57.88
C ARG A 239 -88.34 -3.20 59.22
N LYS A 240 -88.96 -2.05 59.45
CA LYS A 240 -89.90 -1.82 60.55
C LYS A 240 -91.31 -1.81 59.99
#